data_AF-A0A382BKK8-F1
#
_entry.id   AF-A0A382BKK8-F1
#
_cell.length_a   1.000
_cell.length_b   1.000
_cell.length_c   1.000
_cell.angle_alpha   90.00
_cell.angle_beta   90.00
_cell.angle_gamma   90.00
#
_symmetry.space_group_name_H-M   'P 1'
#
loop_
_entity.id
_entity.type
_entity.pdbx_description
1 polymer ?
#
loop_
_entity_poly.entity_id
_entity_poly.type
_entity_poly.pdbx_seq_one_letter_code
_entity_poly.pdbx_strand_id
1 'polypeptide(L)'
;NVDSIEELEAHYLQVEGVSAYTSALRGQGTVGSGSGAFPFHLLAIEAGDFSPWSRPDFSRKPMDSTLQMLRSGEPDDLILLPKDVTEIGMYTKPLGAYPLISIWLLVEDATGHRQVITLGRSGLRTSEWTRRAVPINKRLVQPLKIVSIQISEPGFGPSGTPGSILIDDLFAVRDGVDVVIESFENPNLWTVIPTSSVDSDSLLLSPSAAVSGSLGAVFEFGKEANHGVRGIYLPEYGSALRVIASDSFLSSTGLNVGSYSLVEMSGVLVVVHIVDSVIYFPTLDPLDKGFLLTDLNALISHLSSVNPRTKKTPNEIFLQLSELEETKELAKELITITGMSGEVAEKRTMLAEVQNDPLISAGWKALTLVAIMISLFMTTMGYLVYVVFLSDRARSEMGSLRSLGLSRIQTVGLVALEHSVIVAMGIGIGTWTGFQMTKLMVGSVTISENGGTVLPPPILTTDWTTLGIVASLFTLVFLVSVTLLGKYLFSMNLGTLARMEE
;
A
#
# COMPACT_ATOMS: atom_id res chain seq x y z
N ASN A 1 23.22 -15.69 16.22
CA ASN A 1 23.10 -14.27 16.60
C ASN A 1 23.44 -13.47 15.39
N VAL A 2 22.42 -12.92 14.77
CA VAL A 2 22.60 -11.91 13.74
C VAL A 2 22.39 -10.58 14.46
N ASP A 3 23.44 -9.77 14.57
CA ASP A 3 23.44 -8.58 15.43
C ASP A 3 23.04 -7.31 14.66
N SER A 4 22.96 -7.37 13.31
CA SER A 4 22.49 -6.26 12.45
C SER A 4 21.51 -6.69 11.36
N ILE A 5 20.75 -5.73 10.82
CA ILE A 5 19.82 -5.95 9.69
C ILE A 5 20.59 -6.32 8.41
N GLU A 6 21.75 -5.73 8.20
CA GLU A 6 22.63 -5.99 7.05
C GLU A 6 23.15 -7.43 7.05
N GLU A 7 23.50 -7.96 8.22
CA GLU A 7 23.88 -9.38 8.35
C GLU A 7 22.68 -10.31 8.09
N LEU A 8 21.47 -9.90 8.49
CA LEU A 8 20.23 -10.66 8.26
C LEU A 8 19.90 -10.69 6.76
N GLU A 9 19.97 -9.54 6.09
CA GLU A 9 19.84 -9.42 4.64
C GLU A 9 20.84 -10.32 3.92
N ALA A 10 22.13 -10.24 4.29
CA ALA A 10 23.18 -11.06 3.69
C ALA A 10 22.93 -12.57 3.86
N HIS A 11 22.41 -12.99 5.02
CA HIS A 11 22.03 -14.39 5.23
C HIS A 11 20.85 -14.82 4.37
N TYR A 12 19.79 -14.01 4.24
CA TYR A 12 18.64 -14.36 3.41
C TYR A 12 18.98 -14.38 1.92
N LEU A 13 19.80 -13.43 1.44
CA LEU A 13 20.21 -13.38 0.03
C LEU A 13 21.18 -14.51 -0.37
N GLN A 14 21.79 -15.20 0.60
CA GLN A 14 22.61 -16.40 0.32
C GLN A 14 21.76 -17.66 0.12
N VAL A 15 20.48 -17.64 0.49
CA VAL A 15 19.58 -18.79 0.32
C VAL A 15 19.20 -18.92 -1.14
N GLU A 16 19.46 -20.10 -1.72
CA GLU A 16 19.08 -20.41 -3.10
C GLU A 16 17.55 -20.27 -3.26
N GLY A 17 17.13 -19.47 -4.23
CA GLY A 17 15.71 -19.17 -4.47
C GLY A 17 15.20 -17.86 -3.91
N VAL A 18 15.96 -17.15 -3.06
CA VAL A 18 15.66 -15.76 -2.68
C VAL A 18 16.25 -14.81 -3.72
N SER A 19 15.40 -13.99 -4.32
CA SER A 19 15.76 -13.05 -5.39
C SER A 19 15.80 -11.59 -4.94
N ALA A 20 15.04 -11.22 -3.91
CA ALA A 20 15.09 -9.89 -3.32
C ALA A 20 14.74 -9.93 -1.83
N TYR A 21 15.29 -8.96 -1.11
CA TYR A 21 15.05 -8.68 0.30
C TYR A 21 14.52 -7.25 0.42
N THR A 22 13.55 -7.02 1.29
CA THR A 22 13.02 -5.68 1.56
C THR A 22 12.69 -5.56 3.03
N SER A 23 13.31 -4.59 3.69
CA SER A 23 12.96 -4.22 5.07
C SER A 23 11.67 -3.40 5.10
N ALA A 24 10.89 -3.61 6.14
CA ALA A 24 9.68 -2.84 6.40
C ALA A 24 9.51 -2.49 7.87
N LEU A 25 8.88 -1.33 8.11
CA LEU A 25 8.45 -0.89 9.42
C LEU A 25 6.93 -0.71 9.41
N ARG A 26 6.23 -1.61 10.08
CA ARG A 26 4.80 -1.48 10.38
C ARG A 26 4.59 -0.76 11.70
N GLY A 27 3.65 0.18 11.70
CA GLY A 27 3.29 0.94 12.89
C GLY A 27 1.92 1.58 12.75
N GLN A 28 1.69 2.58 13.60
CA GLN A 28 0.47 3.39 13.59
C GLN A 28 0.88 4.87 13.72
N GLY A 29 0.00 5.74 13.25
CA GLY A 29 0.11 7.17 13.44
C GLY A 29 -1.25 7.81 13.67
N THR A 30 -1.25 9.12 13.90
CA THR A 30 -2.47 9.90 14.02
C THR A 30 -2.37 11.20 13.22
N VAL A 31 -3.50 11.69 12.73
CA VAL A 31 -3.62 13.01 12.11
C VAL A 31 -4.59 13.87 12.90
N GLY A 32 -4.23 15.14 13.11
CA GLY A 32 -4.92 16.03 14.03
C GLY A 32 -4.44 15.88 15.47
N SER A 33 -5.13 16.53 16.41
CA SER A 33 -4.70 16.63 17.81
C SER A 33 -5.85 16.36 18.79
N GLY A 34 -5.51 15.90 19.99
CA GLY A 34 -6.47 15.69 21.08
C GLY A 34 -7.42 14.52 20.84
N SER A 35 -8.61 14.56 21.43
CA SER A 35 -9.60 13.46 21.35
C SER A 35 -10.22 13.27 19.96
N GLY A 36 -9.97 14.19 19.02
CA GLY A 36 -10.41 14.10 17.62
C GLY A 36 -9.32 13.62 16.67
N ALA A 37 -8.15 13.22 17.17
CA ALA A 37 -7.08 12.70 16.33
C ALA A 37 -7.54 11.41 15.63
N PHE A 38 -7.38 11.37 14.32
CA PHE A 38 -7.77 10.23 13.49
C PHE A 38 -6.58 9.26 13.40
N PRO A 39 -6.68 8.04 13.95
CA PRO A 39 -5.62 7.05 13.84
C PRO A 39 -5.53 6.49 12.42
N PHE A 40 -4.36 6.00 12.03
CA PHE A 40 -4.15 5.27 10.77
C PHE A 40 -3.06 4.22 10.91
N HIS A 41 -3.08 3.20 10.05
CA HIS A 41 -1.98 2.23 9.94
C HIS A 41 -0.85 2.79 9.08
N LEU A 42 0.40 2.54 9.49
CA LEU A 42 1.59 2.95 8.76
C LEU A 42 2.36 1.72 8.30
N LEU A 43 2.74 1.70 7.03
CA LEU A 43 3.70 0.74 6.51
C LEU A 43 4.78 1.49 5.73
N ALA A 44 6.00 1.46 6.27
CA ALA A 44 7.18 1.96 5.57
C ALA A 44 7.93 0.79 4.96
N ILE A 45 8.33 0.91 3.70
CA ILE A 45 9.02 -0.14 2.93
C ILE A 45 10.23 0.46 2.22
N GLU A 46 11.25 -0.35 1.96
CA GLU A 46 12.29 0.03 1.01
C GLU A 46 11.71 -0.02 -0.41
N ALA A 47 11.31 1.13 -0.94
CA ALA A 47 10.60 1.24 -2.22
C ALA A 47 11.50 0.97 -3.46
N GLY A 48 12.69 0.40 -3.24
CA GLY A 48 13.65 0.00 -4.26
C GLY A 48 13.09 -1.11 -5.15
N ASP A 49 13.31 -2.35 -4.76
CA ASP A 49 12.99 -3.53 -5.58
C ASP A 49 11.75 -4.29 -5.09
N PHE A 50 10.95 -3.64 -4.23
CA PHE A 50 9.76 -4.24 -3.65
C PHE A 50 8.57 -4.25 -4.62
N SER A 51 8.12 -5.45 -5.00
CA SER A 51 6.92 -5.68 -5.81
C SER A 51 5.88 -6.48 -5.02
N PRO A 52 4.90 -5.82 -4.36
CA PRO A 52 3.86 -6.54 -3.63
C PRO A 52 2.91 -7.26 -4.60
N TRP A 53 2.28 -8.33 -4.12
CA TRP A 53 1.15 -8.92 -4.84
C TRP A 53 0.04 -7.88 -5.01
N SER A 54 -0.37 -7.61 -6.24
CA SER A 54 -1.40 -6.61 -6.53
C SER A 54 -2.33 -7.05 -7.64
N ARG A 55 -3.54 -6.47 -7.66
CA ARG A 55 -4.49 -6.59 -8.77
C ARG A 55 -4.69 -5.22 -9.43
N PRO A 56 -5.13 -5.18 -10.70
CA PRO A 56 -5.40 -3.91 -11.40
C PRO A 56 -6.42 -2.99 -10.72
N ASP A 57 -7.27 -3.52 -9.83
CA ASP A 57 -8.28 -2.75 -9.09
C ASP A 57 -7.80 -2.28 -7.71
N PHE A 58 -6.54 -2.52 -7.33
CA PHE A 58 -5.98 -2.04 -6.05
C PHE A 58 -5.62 -0.56 -6.09
N SER A 59 -5.33 -0.02 -7.26
CA SER A 59 -4.87 1.34 -7.46
C SER A 59 -5.22 1.82 -8.87
N ARG A 60 -5.29 3.14 -9.08
CA ARG A 60 -5.60 3.73 -10.40
C ARG A 60 -4.46 3.58 -11.41
N LYS A 61 -3.23 3.51 -10.91
CA LYS A 61 -2.00 3.27 -11.65
C LYS A 61 -1.43 1.90 -11.25
N PRO A 62 -0.56 1.29 -12.07
CA PRO A 62 0.17 0.09 -11.66
C PRO A 62 0.86 0.29 -10.30
N MET A 63 0.83 -0.72 -9.44
CA MET A 63 1.33 -0.62 -8.06
C MET A 63 2.81 -0.22 -8.04
N ASP A 64 3.65 -0.81 -8.90
CA ASP A 64 5.08 -0.49 -8.99
C ASP A 64 5.32 0.99 -9.33
N SER A 65 4.58 1.53 -10.29
CA SER A 65 4.66 2.96 -10.64
C SER A 65 4.18 3.86 -9.52
N THR A 66 3.24 3.38 -8.70
CA THR A 66 2.71 4.10 -7.54
C THR A 66 3.78 4.15 -6.45
N LEU A 67 4.37 3.01 -6.09
CA LEU A 67 5.44 2.90 -5.09
C LEU A 67 6.71 3.68 -5.47
N GLN A 68 7.04 3.76 -6.76
CA GLN A 68 8.16 4.59 -7.22
C GLN A 68 8.02 6.08 -6.85
N MET A 69 6.80 6.58 -6.60
CA MET A 69 6.59 7.98 -6.17
C MET A 69 7.04 8.25 -4.73
N LEU A 70 7.21 7.19 -3.92
CA LEU A 70 7.75 7.30 -2.56
C LEU A 70 9.25 7.57 -2.55
N ARG A 71 9.96 7.20 -3.63
CA ARG A 71 11.40 7.41 -3.72
C ARG A 71 11.71 8.90 -3.62
N SER A 72 12.52 9.24 -2.62
CA SER A 72 13.19 10.53 -2.53
C SER A 72 14.51 10.42 -3.30
N GLY A 73 15.04 11.54 -3.79
CA GLY A 73 16.37 11.55 -4.43
C GLY A 73 17.46 11.16 -3.43
N GLU A 74 18.70 11.01 -3.91
CA GLU A 74 19.83 10.88 -3.00
C GLU A 74 20.00 12.16 -2.16
N PRO A 75 20.60 12.05 -0.96
CA PRO A 75 20.84 13.21 -0.10
C PRO A 75 21.85 14.16 -0.74
N ASP A 76 21.38 15.29 -1.27
CA ASP A 76 22.26 16.25 -1.96
C ASP A 76 23.02 17.18 -0.98
N ASP A 77 22.45 17.47 0.20
CA ASP A 77 22.91 18.55 1.09
C ASP A 77 23.43 18.05 2.45
N LEU A 78 24.42 17.14 2.43
CA LEU A 78 25.06 16.65 3.66
C LEU A 78 26.13 17.63 4.18
N ILE A 79 26.01 18.03 5.45
CA ILE A 79 27.03 18.83 6.12
C ILE A 79 27.99 17.91 6.89
N LEU A 80 29.18 17.67 6.32
CA LEU A 80 30.21 16.81 6.89
C LEU A 80 31.22 17.62 7.71
N LEU A 81 31.61 17.09 8.87
CA LEU A 81 32.72 17.63 9.64
C LEU A 81 34.06 17.32 8.94
N PRO A 82 35.04 18.24 9.01
CA PRO A 82 36.41 17.94 8.64
C PRO A 82 36.99 16.76 9.45
N LYS A 83 38.04 16.12 8.91
CA LYS A 83 38.83 15.14 9.66
C LYS A 83 39.63 15.83 10.76
N ASP A 84 39.94 15.06 11.81
CA ASP A 84 40.83 15.46 12.92
C ASP A 84 40.36 16.69 13.71
N VAL A 85 39.05 16.83 13.88
CA VAL A 85 38.43 17.91 14.66
C VAL A 85 38.45 17.60 16.15
N THR A 86 38.81 18.59 16.97
CA THR A 86 38.86 18.46 18.44
C THR A 86 37.59 18.96 19.12
N GLU A 87 36.99 20.03 18.62
CA GLU A 87 35.77 20.64 19.16
C GLU A 87 34.78 20.99 18.04
N ILE A 88 33.51 21.04 18.38
CA ILE A 88 32.45 21.60 17.52
C ILE A 88 31.68 22.65 18.29
N GLY A 89 31.26 23.70 17.58
CA GLY A 89 30.54 24.80 18.17
C GLY A 89 29.80 25.66 17.17
N MET A 90 29.10 26.66 17.69
CA MET A 90 28.43 27.68 16.89
C MET A 90 28.43 29.02 17.64
N TYR A 91 28.22 30.11 16.91
CA TYR A 91 27.93 31.40 17.50
C TYR A 91 26.43 31.55 17.69
N THR A 92 26.03 32.00 18.87
CA THR A 92 24.61 32.20 19.21
C THR A 92 24.41 33.51 19.96
N LYS A 93 23.30 34.18 19.70
CA LYS A 93 22.85 35.38 20.41
C LYS A 93 21.35 35.27 20.71
N PRO A 94 20.94 34.85 21.92
CA PRO A 94 19.53 34.82 22.30
C PRO A 94 19.00 36.26 22.43
N LEU A 95 17.76 36.52 22.01
CA LEU A 95 17.12 37.82 22.16
C LEU A 95 16.42 38.01 23.53
N GLY A 96 16.54 37.02 24.41
CA GLY A 96 16.05 37.06 25.78
C GLY A 96 16.92 36.21 26.72
N ALA A 97 16.57 36.20 27.99
CA ALA A 97 17.20 35.33 28.97
C ALA A 97 16.43 34.00 29.08
N TYR A 98 17.04 32.91 28.61
CA TYR A 98 16.48 31.57 28.62
C TYR A 98 17.34 30.63 29.48
N PRO A 99 17.25 30.71 30.81
CA PRO A 99 18.13 29.97 31.73
C PRO A 99 17.93 28.45 31.69
N LEU A 100 16.79 27.98 31.19
CA LEU A 100 16.44 26.56 31.09
C LEU A 100 16.64 25.98 29.67
N ILE A 101 16.88 26.83 28.67
CA ILE A 101 17.08 26.38 27.29
C ILE A 101 18.54 25.98 27.08
N SER A 102 18.75 24.77 26.57
CA SER A 102 20.06 24.29 26.10
C SER A 102 20.03 24.11 24.59
N ILE A 103 21.13 24.45 23.91
CA ILE A 103 21.27 24.18 22.48
C ILE A 103 21.87 22.79 22.32
N TRP A 104 21.25 21.97 21.49
CA TRP A 104 21.62 20.59 21.20
C TRP A 104 22.00 20.50 19.73
N LEU A 105 23.21 20.05 19.45
CA LEU A 105 23.65 19.71 18.11
C LEU A 105 23.60 18.20 17.95
N LEU A 106 22.78 17.71 17.03
CA LEU A 106 22.69 16.28 16.73
C LEU A 106 23.67 15.93 15.62
N VAL A 107 24.55 14.99 15.91
CA VAL A 107 25.59 14.51 14.98
C VAL A 107 25.40 13.01 14.78
N GLU A 108 25.51 12.55 13.53
CA GLU A 108 25.52 11.13 13.18
C GLU A 108 26.92 10.73 12.70
N ASP A 109 27.36 9.54 13.11
CA ASP A 109 28.63 8.97 12.69
C ASP A 109 28.47 7.99 11.51
N ALA A 110 29.58 7.50 10.97
CA ALA A 110 29.56 6.60 9.79
C ALA A 110 28.85 5.26 10.02
N THR A 111 28.55 4.89 11.27
CA THR A 111 27.82 3.67 11.63
C THR A 111 26.32 3.93 11.87
N GLY A 112 25.85 5.16 11.62
CA GLY A 112 24.49 5.59 11.92
C GLY A 112 24.26 5.87 13.42
N HIS A 113 25.31 5.87 14.25
CA HIS A 113 25.18 6.20 15.66
C HIS A 113 25.00 7.72 15.83
N ARG A 114 23.90 8.11 16.47
CA ARG A 114 23.55 9.51 16.72
C ARG A 114 23.90 9.94 18.13
N GLN A 115 24.60 11.05 18.25
CA GLN A 115 24.97 11.67 19.52
C GLN A 115 24.46 13.11 19.61
N VAL A 116 23.81 13.43 20.74
CA VAL A 116 23.47 14.81 21.11
C VAL A 116 24.68 15.48 21.77
N ILE A 117 25.14 16.60 21.20
CA ILE A 117 26.18 17.46 21.76
C ILE A 117 25.49 18.71 22.34
N THR A 118 25.53 18.86 23.67
CA THR A 118 24.90 20.00 24.35
C THR A 118 25.83 21.21 24.40
N LEU A 119 25.51 22.23 23.60
CA LEU A 119 26.16 23.54 23.57
C LEU A 119 25.48 24.46 24.61
N GLY A 120 26.12 24.66 25.77
CA GLY A 120 25.65 25.59 26.81
C GLY A 120 24.80 24.95 27.92
N ARG A 121 25.45 24.12 28.76
CA ARG A 121 24.81 23.45 29.93
C ARG A 121 24.27 24.40 31.02
N SER A 122 24.61 25.68 30.96
CA SER A 122 24.24 26.69 31.97
C SER A 122 23.10 27.63 31.53
N GLY A 123 22.41 27.28 30.44
CA GLY A 123 21.35 28.09 29.86
C GLY A 123 21.86 29.25 29.00
N LEU A 124 20.94 29.93 28.33
CA LEU A 124 21.19 31.09 27.48
C LEU A 124 20.89 32.38 28.26
N ARG A 125 21.91 32.93 28.93
CA ARG A 125 21.75 34.03 29.90
C ARG A 125 22.15 35.42 29.40
N THR A 126 22.82 35.50 28.25
CA THR A 126 23.44 36.73 27.75
C THR A 126 22.84 37.10 26.40
N SER A 127 22.44 38.35 26.22
CA SER A 127 21.94 38.87 24.94
C SER A 127 23.05 39.22 23.93
N GLU A 128 24.28 38.81 24.21
CA GLU A 128 25.46 39.06 23.36
C GLU A 128 25.85 37.81 22.59
N TRP A 129 26.52 38.02 21.45
CA TRP A 129 27.11 36.94 20.68
C TRP A 129 28.07 36.12 21.55
N THR A 130 27.83 34.83 21.61
CA THR A 130 28.59 33.89 22.43
C THR A 130 29.10 32.76 21.55
N ARG A 131 30.42 32.57 21.52
CA ARG A 131 31.06 31.38 20.96
C ARG A 131 30.81 30.20 21.90
N ARG A 132 30.10 29.17 21.44
CA ARG A 132 29.83 27.95 22.23
C ARG A 132 30.47 26.76 21.56
N ALA A 133 31.52 26.20 22.16
CA ALA A 133 32.22 25.02 21.65
C ALA A 133 32.32 23.93 22.72
N VAL A 134 32.29 22.67 22.28
CA VAL A 134 32.41 21.48 23.12
C VAL A 134 33.32 20.45 22.43
N PRO A 135 34.16 19.71 23.19
CA PRO A 135 34.98 18.64 22.64
C PRO A 135 34.14 17.54 21.97
N ILE A 136 34.58 17.07 20.80
CA ILE A 136 33.96 15.93 20.11
C ILE A 136 34.35 14.63 20.81
N ASN A 137 33.40 13.70 20.92
CA ASN A 137 33.67 12.37 21.42
C ASN A 137 34.50 11.56 20.40
N LYS A 138 35.74 11.23 20.77
CA LYS A 138 36.68 10.47 19.93
C LYS A 138 36.24 9.03 19.61
N ARG A 139 35.16 8.54 20.23
CA ARG A 139 34.59 7.22 19.94
C ARG A 139 33.67 7.19 18.71
N LEU A 140 33.25 8.36 18.21
CA LEU A 140 32.41 8.44 17.02
C LEU A 140 33.23 8.12 15.78
N VAL A 141 32.65 7.34 14.87
CA VAL A 141 33.32 6.89 13.64
C VAL A 141 33.18 7.93 12.54
N GLN A 142 34.30 8.41 12.01
CA GLN A 142 34.31 9.40 10.91
C GLN A 142 33.88 8.77 9.57
N PRO A 143 33.27 9.53 8.63
CA PRO A 143 32.91 10.95 8.74
C PRO A 143 31.72 11.20 9.67
N LEU A 144 31.72 12.35 10.34
CA LEU A 144 30.58 12.83 11.12
C LEU A 144 29.74 13.76 10.26
N LYS A 145 28.41 13.60 10.28
CA LYS A 145 27.47 14.52 9.65
C LYS A 145 26.61 15.24 10.67
N ILE A 146 26.27 16.48 10.39
CA ILE A 146 25.28 17.24 11.15
C ILE A 146 23.89 16.76 10.74
N VAL A 147 22.99 16.62 11.71
CA VAL A 147 21.60 16.21 11.47
C VAL A 147 20.64 17.34 11.81
N SER A 148 20.78 17.93 12.99
CA SER A 148 19.87 18.98 13.45
C SER A 148 20.49 19.91 14.49
N ILE A 149 20.04 21.15 14.51
CA ILE A 149 20.27 22.11 15.59
C ILE A 149 18.95 22.27 16.34
N GLN A 150 18.95 21.82 17.58
CA GLN A 150 17.77 21.77 18.43
C GLN A 150 17.95 22.68 19.65
N ILE A 151 16.84 23.10 20.22
CA ILE A 151 16.75 23.64 21.56
C ILE A 151 15.91 22.69 22.41
N SER A 152 16.39 22.43 23.62
CA SER A 152 15.67 21.63 24.59
C SER A 152 15.48 22.42 25.87
N GLU A 153 14.28 22.34 26.42
CA GLU A 153 13.90 22.97 27.67
C GLU A 153 13.32 21.90 28.60
N PRO A 154 13.88 21.70 29.80
CA PRO A 154 13.32 20.76 30.77
C PRO A 154 11.89 21.18 31.17
N GLY A 155 10.93 20.30 30.94
CA GLY A 155 9.52 20.54 31.26
C GLY A 155 8.63 19.49 30.61
N PHE A 156 7.40 19.34 31.11
CA PHE A 156 6.39 18.46 30.51
C PHE A 156 5.21 19.31 29.99
N GLY A 157 4.72 18.97 28.79
CA GLY A 157 3.57 19.64 28.16
C GLY A 157 3.89 20.96 27.46
N PRO A 158 2.86 21.66 26.93
CA PRO A 158 2.98 22.90 26.15
C PRO A 158 3.30 24.11 27.03
N SER A 159 4.41 24.01 27.77
CA SER A 159 4.87 25.01 28.74
C SER A 159 6.21 25.62 28.36
N GLY A 160 6.67 25.39 27.13
CA GLY A 160 7.93 25.93 26.63
C GLY A 160 7.94 27.46 26.66
N THR A 161 9.13 28.03 26.87
CA THR A 161 9.36 29.46 26.78
C THR A 161 9.45 29.84 25.30
N PRO A 162 8.58 30.75 24.79
CA PRO A 162 8.72 31.24 23.43
C PRO A 162 9.84 32.29 23.37
N GLY A 163 10.43 32.48 22.20
CA GLY A 163 11.54 33.41 22.03
C GLY A 163 12.21 33.34 20.67
N SER A 164 13.40 33.96 20.60
CA SER A 164 14.20 33.98 19.38
C SER A 164 15.68 33.86 19.71
N ILE A 165 16.40 33.12 18.87
CA ILE A 165 17.87 32.99 18.96
C ILE A 165 18.45 33.26 17.57
N LEU A 166 19.45 34.13 17.53
CA LEU A 166 20.28 34.32 16.35
C LEU A 166 21.39 33.26 16.39
N ILE A 167 21.63 32.61 15.27
CA ILE A 167 22.61 31.53 15.10
C ILE A 167 23.44 31.87 13.88
N ASP A 168 24.76 31.78 14.00
CA ASP A 168 25.65 31.88 12.86
C ASP A 168 26.93 31.08 13.08
N ASP A 169 27.68 30.85 12.00
CA ASP A 169 28.97 30.16 11.95
C ASP A 169 28.99 28.87 12.80
N LEU A 170 28.40 27.79 12.29
CA LEU A 170 28.66 26.46 12.81
C LEU A 170 30.09 26.08 12.42
N PHE A 171 30.97 25.88 13.40
CA PHE A 171 32.39 25.66 13.18
C PHE A 171 32.89 24.38 13.85
N ALA A 172 33.98 23.85 13.30
CA ALA A 172 34.80 22.82 13.89
C ALA A 172 36.20 23.37 14.20
N VAL A 173 36.80 22.94 15.30
CA VAL A 173 38.18 23.31 15.64
C VAL A 173 39.14 22.28 15.09
N ARG A 174 40.01 22.70 14.18
CA ARG A 174 41.11 21.90 13.62
C ARG A 174 42.42 22.63 13.83
N ASP A 175 43.41 21.96 14.39
CA ASP A 175 44.73 22.54 14.73
C ASP A 175 44.64 23.81 15.60
N GLY A 176 43.60 23.89 16.45
CA GLY A 176 43.35 25.05 17.32
C GLY A 176 42.73 26.26 16.60
N VAL A 177 42.31 26.11 15.34
CA VAL A 177 41.67 27.16 14.53
C VAL A 177 40.22 26.78 14.22
N ASP A 178 39.32 27.75 14.30
CA ASP A 178 37.93 27.60 13.92
C ASP A 178 37.81 27.52 12.39
N VAL A 179 37.24 26.42 11.91
CA VAL A 179 36.89 26.19 10.51
C VAL A 179 35.39 26.21 10.42
N VAL A 180 34.83 27.24 9.78
CA VAL A 180 33.39 27.35 9.53
C VAL A 180 32.97 26.22 8.58
N ILE A 181 31.96 25.45 9.00
CA ILE A 181 31.38 24.34 8.27
C ILE A 181 30.08 24.80 7.59
N GLU A 182 29.27 25.59 8.29
CA GLU A 182 28.00 26.14 7.79
C GLU A 182 27.83 27.57 8.31
N SER A 183 27.55 28.51 7.41
CA SER A 183 27.44 29.95 7.68
C SER A 183 26.06 30.53 7.42
N PHE A 184 25.03 29.69 7.25
CA PHE A 184 23.63 30.10 7.09
C PHE A 184 23.38 31.10 5.94
N GLU A 185 24.06 30.88 4.81
CA GLU A 185 23.91 31.72 3.61
C GLU A 185 22.87 31.16 2.63
N ASN A 186 22.55 29.86 2.73
CA ASN A 186 21.56 29.20 1.88
C ASN A 186 20.20 29.08 2.60
N PRO A 187 19.15 29.81 2.17
CA PRO A 187 17.84 29.78 2.83
C PRO A 187 17.10 28.44 2.69
N ASN A 188 17.51 27.57 1.76
CA ASN A 188 16.81 26.31 1.47
C ASN A 188 17.47 25.09 2.13
N LEU A 189 18.58 25.27 2.84
CA LEU A 189 19.36 24.18 3.40
C LEU A 189 18.72 23.57 4.65
N TRP A 190 18.14 24.41 5.51
CA TRP A 190 17.59 24.00 6.80
C TRP A 190 16.06 24.03 6.79
N THR A 191 15.44 23.02 7.41
CA THR A 191 13.98 22.97 7.61
C THR A 191 13.65 23.04 9.10
N VAL A 192 12.58 23.74 9.46
CA VAL A 192 12.10 23.80 10.84
C VAL A 192 11.51 22.45 11.27
N ILE A 193 11.86 21.99 12.48
CA ILE A 193 11.24 20.84 13.12
C ILE A 193 9.78 21.21 13.43
N PRO A 194 8.78 20.50 12.87
CA PRO A 194 7.39 20.87 13.08
C PRO A 194 6.96 20.60 14.52
N THR A 195 6.37 21.60 15.18
CA THR A 195 5.98 21.55 16.60
C THR A 195 4.47 21.61 16.80
N SER A 196 3.74 22.30 15.92
CA SER A 196 2.28 22.46 15.97
C SER A 196 1.74 22.86 14.60
N SER A 197 0.44 22.62 14.37
CA SER A 197 -0.29 23.08 13.19
C SER A 197 -0.81 24.52 13.33
N VAL A 198 -0.80 25.09 14.54
CA VAL A 198 -1.40 26.41 14.85
C VAL A 198 -0.34 27.48 15.14
N ASP A 199 0.73 27.09 15.83
CA ASP A 199 1.82 28.00 16.25
C ASP A 199 3.15 27.33 15.92
N SER A 200 3.60 27.51 14.67
CA SER A 200 4.82 26.90 14.17
C SER A 200 6.03 27.81 14.40
N ASP A 201 7.13 27.21 14.83
CA ASP A 201 8.44 27.85 14.81
C ASP A 201 8.79 28.36 13.40
N SER A 202 9.65 29.36 13.30
CA SER A 202 10.09 29.93 12.02
C SER A 202 11.60 30.08 11.94
N LEU A 203 12.12 29.97 10.71
CA LEU A 203 13.52 30.19 10.39
C LEU A 203 13.59 31.24 9.29
N LEU A 204 14.32 32.32 9.55
CA LEU A 204 14.59 33.39 8.59
C LEU A 204 16.09 33.64 8.52
N LEU A 205 16.61 33.97 7.34
CA LEU A 205 17.98 34.45 7.20
C LEU A 205 18.00 35.98 7.15
N SER A 206 18.88 36.61 7.94
CA SER A 206 18.96 38.06 8.04
C SER A 206 20.40 38.56 8.16
N PRO A 207 20.76 39.70 7.52
CA PRO A 207 22.05 40.35 7.74
C PRO A 207 22.28 40.80 9.19
N SER A 208 21.21 41.06 9.95
CA SER A 208 21.32 41.42 11.37
C SER A 208 21.74 40.25 12.25
N ALA A 209 21.67 39.03 11.73
CA ALA A 209 22.06 37.80 12.41
C ALA A 209 23.44 37.28 11.95
N ALA A 210 24.13 38.00 11.06
CA ALA A 210 25.46 37.66 10.59
C ALA A 210 26.54 38.02 11.63
N VAL A 211 27.36 37.04 11.99
CA VAL A 211 28.66 37.16 12.67
C VAL A 211 29.76 37.25 11.63
N SER A 212 29.71 36.38 10.63
CA SER A 212 30.53 36.44 9.42
C SER A 212 29.62 36.37 8.18
N GLY A 213 30.20 36.49 6.98
CA GLY A 213 29.40 36.42 5.75
C GLY A 213 28.39 37.57 5.59
N SER A 214 27.25 37.27 4.97
CA SER A 214 26.21 38.24 4.62
C SER A 214 24.88 38.00 5.34
N LEU A 215 24.64 36.77 5.80
CA LEU A 215 23.41 36.35 6.45
C LEU A 215 23.74 35.50 7.68
N GLY A 216 22.83 35.49 8.65
CA GLY A 216 22.79 34.47 9.68
C GLY A 216 21.35 34.06 9.96
N ALA A 217 21.16 32.97 10.70
CA ALA A 217 19.85 32.43 11.02
C ALA A 217 19.19 33.15 12.19
N VAL A 218 17.93 33.53 12.02
CA VAL A 218 17.00 33.95 13.08
C VAL A 218 16.01 32.82 13.26
N PHE A 219 16.14 32.09 14.37
CA PHE A 219 15.20 31.05 14.74
C PHE A 219 14.23 31.58 15.79
N GLU A 220 12.95 31.70 15.42
CA GLU A 220 11.87 32.08 16.32
C GLU A 220 11.08 30.83 16.71
N PHE A 221 10.79 30.68 17.99
CA PHE A 221 10.17 29.48 18.52
C PHE A 221 9.03 29.78 19.49
N GLY A 222 7.97 28.97 19.36
CA GLY A 222 6.77 29.03 20.19
C GLY A 222 6.92 28.22 21.48
N LYS A 223 5.77 27.92 22.09
CA LYS A 223 5.70 27.12 23.35
C LYS A 223 5.63 25.62 23.12
N GLU A 224 5.16 25.22 21.94
CA GLU A 224 4.96 23.83 21.56
C GLU A 224 6.29 23.17 21.22
N ALA A 225 6.41 21.88 21.49
CA ALA A 225 7.63 21.12 21.25
C ALA A 225 7.30 19.74 20.71
N ASN A 226 8.12 19.27 19.78
CA ASN A 226 8.01 17.93 19.22
C ASN A 226 8.93 17.01 20.02
N HIS A 227 8.36 16.13 20.84
CA HIS A 227 9.16 15.26 21.71
C HIS A 227 10.12 16.00 22.66
N GLY A 228 9.74 17.21 23.09
CA GLY A 228 10.54 18.04 24.02
C GLY A 228 11.66 18.83 23.36
N VAL A 229 11.70 18.88 22.03
CA VAL A 229 12.64 19.69 21.26
C VAL A 229 11.93 20.61 20.27
N ARG A 230 12.61 21.70 19.92
CA ARG A 230 12.29 22.68 18.88
C ARG A 230 13.57 22.92 18.09
N GLY A 231 13.53 23.38 16.85
CA GLY A 231 14.76 23.66 16.12
C GLY A 231 14.66 23.47 14.62
N ILE A 232 15.81 23.21 14.01
CA ILE A 232 15.98 23.04 12.58
C ILE A 232 16.77 21.76 12.28
N TYR A 233 16.47 21.11 11.17
CA TYR A 233 17.14 19.89 10.72
C TYR A 233 17.52 19.97 9.24
N LEU A 234 18.48 19.15 8.85
CA LEU A 234 18.88 18.97 7.46
C LEU A 234 17.99 17.90 6.82
N PRO A 235 17.16 18.26 5.83
CA PRO A 235 16.18 17.35 5.25
C PRO A 235 16.82 16.41 4.22
N GLU A 236 17.45 15.34 4.69
CA GLU A 236 18.17 14.33 3.89
C GLU A 236 17.31 13.75 2.73
N TYR A 237 16.01 13.54 2.98
CA TYR A 237 15.05 12.99 2.02
C TYR A 237 13.95 14.01 1.61
N GLY A 238 14.27 15.31 1.71
CA GLY A 238 13.32 16.41 1.51
C GLY A 238 12.59 16.83 2.78
N SER A 239 12.03 18.04 2.77
CA SER A 239 11.43 18.70 3.95
C SER A 239 10.07 18.14 4.39
N ALA A 240 9.46 17.30 3.54
CA ALA A 240 8.23 16.61 3.83
C ALA A 240 8.34 15.14 3.41
N LEU A 241 7.86 14.26 4.28
CA LEU A 241 7.84 12.83 4.05
C LEU A 241 6.80 12.49 2.98
N ARG A 242 7.24 11.92 1.85
CA ARG A 242 6.35 11.49 0.78
C ARG A 242 5.55 10.27 1.21
N VAL A 243 4.24 10.33 1.10
CA VAL A 243 3.34 9.23 1.48
C VAL A 243 2.32 8.93 0.39
N ILE A 244 1.93 7.67 0.27
CA ILE A 244 0.76 7.24 -0.49
C ILE A 244 -0.34 6.90 0.51
N ALA A 245 -1.52 7.47 0.32
CA ALA A 245 -2.63 7.28 1.24
C ALA A 245 -3.67 6.28 0.71
N SER A 246 -4.36 5.58 1.61
CA SER A 246 -5.56 4.84 1.21
C SER A 246 -6.70 5.80 0.85
N ASP A 247 -7.53 5.46 -0.13
CA ASP A 247 -8.72 6.24 -0.50
C ASP A 247 -9.67 6.41 0.71
N SER A 248 -9.71 5.43 1.61
CA SER A 248 -10.45 5.51 2.87
C SER A 248 -9.88 6.55 3.83
N PHE A 249 -8.55 6.63 3.97
CA PHE A 249 -7.88 7.64 4.79
C PHE A 249 -8.18 9.06 4.27
N LEU A 250 -8.09 9.26 2.95
CA LEU A 250 -8.41 10.55 2.32
C LEU A 250 -9.87 10.93 2.55
N SER A 251 -10.79 9.98 2.39
CA SER A 251 -12.22 10.20 2.59
C SER A 251 -12.57 10.54 4.04
N SER A 252 -11.93 9.88 5.02
CA SER A 252 -12.18 10.11 6.45
C SER A 252 -11.55 11.40 6.98
N THR A 253 -10.42 11.83 6.42
CA THR A 253 -9.67 13.02 6.88
C THR A 253 -10.01 14.28 6.09
N GLY A 254 -10.58 14.15 4.90
CA GLY A 254 -10.82 15.26 3.97
C GLY A 254 -9.56 15.78 3.28
N LEU A 255 -8.42 15.08 3.44
CA LEU A 255 -7.17 15.40 2.76
C LEU A 255 -7.22 14.95 1.29
N ASN A 256 -6.41 15.58 0.46
CA ASN A 256 -6.34 15.30 -0.98
C ASN A 256 -4.92 14.92 -1.41
N VAL A 257 -4.81 14.19 -2.51
CA VAL A 257 -3.51 14.00 -3.18
C VAL A 257 -2.95 15.36 -3.58
N GLY A 258 -1.66 15.57 -3.32
CA GLY A 258 -0.92 16.83 -3.47
C GLY A 258 -0.95 17.75 -2.24
N SER A 259 -1.71 17.39 -1.19
CA SER A 259 -1.74 18.18 0.04
C SER A 259 -0.59 17.83 0.98
N TYR A 260 -0.20 18.82 1.78
CA TYR A 260 0.70 18.66 2.91
C TYR A 260 -0.11 18.61 4.20
N SER A 261 0.26 17.72 5.12
CA SER A 261 -0.41 17.59 6.41
C SER A 261 0.59 17.28 7.52
N LEU A 262 0.27 17.72 8.73
CA LEU A 262 1.04 17.36 9.92
C LEU A 262 0.46 16.09 10.54
N VAL A 263 1.28 15.06 10.67
CA VAL A 263 0.89 13.76 11.23
C VAL A 263 1.85 13.34 12.33
N GLU A 264 1.33 12.65 13.34
CA GLU A 264 2.14 12.03 14.38
C GLU A 264 2.46 10.59 13.98
N MET A 265 3.75 10.25 13.94
CA MET A 265 4.24 8.90 13.69
C MET A 265 5.21 8.53 14.80
N SER A 266 4.94 7.46 15.54
CA SER A 266 5.74 7.06 16.71
C SER A 266 5.93 8.19 17.74
N GLY A 267 4.93 9.07 17.90
CA GLY A 267 4.95 10.22 18.80
C GLY A 267 5.75 11.43 18.30
N VAL A 268 6.35 11.35 17.12
CA VAL A 268 7.04 12.48 16.49
C VAL A 268 6.12 13.09 15.44
N LEU A 269 5.97 14.42 15.47
CA LEU A 269 5.25 15.14 14.44
C LEU A 269 6.11 15.25 13.18
N VAL A 270 5.53 14.90 12.03
CA VAL A 270 6.19 14.90 10.72
C VAL A 270 5.25 15.56 9.71
N VAL A 271 5.80 16.42 8.86
CA VAL A 271 5.04 16.94 7.71
C VAL A 271 5.07 15.89 6.61
N VAL A 272 3.90 15.43 6.20
CA VAL A 272 3.75 14.50 5.06
C VAL A 272 3.25 15.22 3.83
N HIS A 273 3.71 14.76 2.66
CA HIS A 273 3.21 15.16 1.35
C HIS A 273 2.54 13.95 0.68
N ILE A 274 1.23 14.03 0.44
CA ILE A 274 0.46 12.93 -0.15
C ILE A 274 0.70 12.91 -1.65
N VAL A 275 1.55 12.01 -2.15
CA VAL A 275 1.97 12.00 -3.56
C VAL A 275 1.01 11.24 -4.47
N ASP A 276 0.31 10.23 -3.95
CA ASP A 276 -0.69 9.45 -4.68
C ASP A 276 -1.66 8.74 -3.71
N SER A 277 -2.63 8.00 -4.25
CA SER A 277 -3.55 7.16 -3.47
C SER A 277 -3.73 5.75 -4.03
N VAL A 278 -4.08 4.83 -3.13
CA VAL A 278 -4.42 3.44 -3.44
C VAL A 278 -5.70 3.03 -2.73
N ILE A 279 -6.41 2.04 -3.27
CA ILE A 279 -7.62 1.50 -2.66
C ILE A 279 -7.25 0.37 -1.69
N TYR A 280 -6.38 -0.55 -2.14
CA TYR A 280 -5.94 -1.72 -1.38
C TYR A 280 -4.43 -1.88 -1.43
N PHE A 281 -3.88 -2.38 -0.34
CA PHE A 281 -2.48 -2.81 -0.27
C PHE A 281 -2.42 -4.11 0.54
N PRO A 282 -1.60 -5.11 0.15
CA PRO A 282 -1.53 -6.37 0.87
C PRO A 282 -1.23 -6.16 2.36
N THR A 283 -1.83 -6.97 3.22
CA THR A 283 -1.68 -6.93 4.69
C THR A 283 -2.19 -5.66 5.38
N LEU A 284 -2.81 -4.72 4.65
CA LEU A 284 -3.42 -3.51 5.20
C LEU A 284 -4.93 -3.51 4.95
N ASP A 285 -5.69 -3.25 6.01
CA ASP A 285 -7.13 -3.12 5.96
C ASP A 285 -7.50 -1.64 5.77
N PRO A 286 -8.04 -1.23 4.59
CA PRO A 286 -8.48 0.15 4.39
C PRO A 286 -9.73 0.51 5.22
N LEU A 287 -10.52 -0.46 5.69
CA LEU A 287 -11.75 -0.22 6.44
C LEU A 287 -11.49 -0.01 7.93
N ASP A 288 -10.39 -0.56 8.47
CA ASP A 288 -9.93 -0.28 9.83
C ASP A 288 -8.99 0.94 9.83
N LYS A 289 -9.59 2.14 9.82
CA LYS A 289 -8.91 3.45 10.02
C LYS A 289 -8.02 3.95 8.87
N GLY A 290 -8.00 3.24 7.73
CA GLY A 290 -7.17 3.61 6.59
C GLY A 290 -5.65 3.50 6.88
N PHE A 291 -4.84 3.79 5.87
CA PHE A 291 -3.39 3.61 5.98
C PHE A 291 -2.57 4.59 5.14
N LEU A 292 -1.31 4.75 5.53
CA LEU A 292 -0.26 5.45 4.79
C LEU A 292 0.91 4.52 4.47
N LEU A 293 1.41 4.62 3.25
CA LEU A 293 2.64 3.97 2.79
C LEU A 293 3.74 5.01 2.63
N THR A 294 4.98 4.70 3.01
CA THR A 294 6.13 5.61 2.89
C THR A 294 7.42 4.86 2.60
N ASP A 295 8.45 5.58 2.17
CA ASP A 295 9.81 5.04 2.14
C ASP A 295 10.36 4.86 3.57
N LEU A 296 10.99 3.71 3.83
CA LEU A 296 11.55 3.35 5.13
C LEU A 296 12.68 4.29 5.57
N ASN A 297 13.64 4.57 4.68
CA ASN A 297 14.81 5.37 5.00
C ASN A 297 14.42 6.83 5.24
N ALA A 298 13.51 7.35 4.41
CA ALA A 298 12.95 8.68 4.58
C ALA A 298 12.21 8.82 5.93
N LEU A 299 11.39 7.82 6.30
CA LEU A 299 10.68 7.83 7.59
C LEU A 299 11.66 7.81 8.76
N ILE A 300 12.63 6.87 8.75
CA ILE A 300 13.63 6.76 9.82
C ILE A 300 14.37 8.08 9.96
N SER A 301 14.85 8.67 8.85
CA SER A 301 15.58 9.94 8.86
C SER A 301 14.76 11.08 9.49
N HIS A 302 13.48 11.22 9.13
CA HIS A 302 12.58 12.22 9.74
C HIS A 302 12.40 12.00 11.25
N LEU A 303 12.07 10.77 11.68
CA LEU A 303 11.81 10.47 13.09
C LEU A 303 13.05 10.72 13.96
N SER A 304 14.19 10.24 13.48
CA SER A 304 15.45 10.28 14.21
C SER A 304 16.12 11.65 14.18
N SER A 305 15.74 12.54 13.24
CA SER A 305 16.21 13.94 13.20
C SER A 305 15.60 14.79 14.32
N VAL A 306 14.44 14.38 14.84
CA VAL A 306 13.80 15.02 15.99
C VAL A 306 14.23 14.32 17.27
N ASN A 307 14.07 12.99 17.35
CA ASN A 307 14.35 12.23 18.55
C ASN A 307 15.41 11.15 18.30
N PRO A 308 16.66 11.36 18.75
CA PRO A 308 17.73 10.40 18.52
C PRO A 308 17.57 9.10 19.32
N ARG A 309 16.63 9.04 20.28
CA ARG A 309 16.31 7.82 21.03
C ARG A 309 15.27 6.96 20.33
N THR A 310 14.58 7.46 19.30
CA THR A 310 13.66 6.67 18.48
C THR A 310 14.48 5.84 17.49
N LYS A 311 15.22 4.85 18.01
CA LYS A 311 15.83 3.82 17.15
C LYS A 311 14.72 2.86 16.72
N LYS A 312 13.97 3.25 15.70
CA LYS A 312 12.97 2.38 15.06
C LYS A 312 13.71 1.50 14.06
N THR A 313 13.89 0.25 14.43
CA THR A 313 14.37 -0.78 13.52
C THR A 313 13.17 -1.36 12.76
N PRO A 314 13.32 -1.70 11.48
CA PRO A 314 12.43 -2.60 10.77
C PRO A 314 11.94 -3.75 11.65
N ASN A 315 10.65 -4.02 11.59
CA ASN A 315 9.98 -5.11 12.32
C ASN A 315 9.39 -6.15 11.39
N GLU A 316 9.48 -5.95 10.08
CA GLU A 316 9.02 -6.88 9.05
C GLU A 316 10.06 -6.99 7.93
N ILE A 317 10.10 -8.16 7.31
CA ILE A 317 10.97 -8.47 6.18
C ILE A 317 10.10 -9.12 5.12
N PHE A 318 10.17 -8.60 3.90
CA PHE A 318 9.55 -9.22 2.73
C PHE A 318 10.63 -9.85 1.85
N LEU A 319 10.42 -11.10 1.47
CA LEU A 319 11.31 -11.87 0.61
C LEU A 319 10.61 -12.15 -0.72
N GLN A 320 11.27 -11.84 -1.83
CA GLN A 320 10.83 -12.25 -3.15
C GLN A 320 11.51 -13.56 -3.52
N LEU A 321 10.71 -14.60 -3.76
CA LEU A 321 11.20 -15.92 -4.15
C LEU A 321 11.16 -16.09 -5.67
N SER A 322 12.11 -16.81 -6.24
CA SER A 322 12.11 -17.16 -7.65
C SER A 322 11.00 -18.18 -7.94
N GLU A 323 10.31 -18.04 -9.09
CA GLU A 323 9.09 -18.83 -9.40
C GLU A 323 9.31 -20.35 -9.45
N LEU A 324 10.56 -20.81 -9.59
CA LEU A 324 10.92 -22.23 -9.77
C LEU A 324 11.22 -22.95 -8.44
N GLU A 325 11.33 -22.25 -7.30
CA GLU A 325 11.90 -22.81 -6.06
C GLU A 325 11.07 -22.61 -4.79
N GLU A 326 9.82 -22.13 -4.88
CA GLU A 326 8.88 -22.12 -3.75
C GLU A 326 8.54 -23.56 -3.30
N THR A 327 9.42 -24.13 -2.48
CA THR A 327 9.35 -25.50 -1.97
C THR A 327 9.23 -25.50 -0.45
N LYS A 328 8.64 -26.57 0.10
CA LYS A 328 8.55 -26.75 1.56
C LYS A 328 9.91 -26.80 2.25
N GLU A 329 10.97 -27.16 1.54
CA GLU A 329 12.33 -27.19 2.09
C GLU A 329 12.92 -25.78 2.21
N LEU A 330 12.72 -24.93 1.20
CA LEU A 330 13.08 -23.50 1.27
C LEU A 330 12.40 -22.80 2.45
N ALA A 331 11.10 -23.05 2.66
CA ALA A 331 10.38 -22.48 3.80
C ALA A 331 10.99 -22.91 5.16
N LYS A 332 11.41 -24.17 5.31
CA LYS A 332 12.08 -24.64 6.54
C LYS A 332 13.44 -24.00 6.75
N GLU A 333 14.20 -23.80 5.68
CA GLU A 333 15.49 -23.11 5.73
C GLU A 333 15.32 -21.66 6.18
N LEU A 334 14.36 -20.94 5.61
CA LEU A 334 14.00 -19.58 6.02
C LEU A 334 13.58 -19.52 7.49
N ILE A 335 12.72 -20.44 7.95
CA ILE A 335 12.33 -20.55 9.37
C ILE A 335 13.55 -20.78 10.27
N THR A 336 14.53 -21.57 9.81
CA THR A 336 15.74 -21.84 10.56
C THR A 336 16.61 -20.59 10.71
N ILE A 337 16.69 -19.76 9.67
CA ILE A 337 17.40 -18.46 9.68
C ILE A 337 16.68 -17.46 10.58
N THR A 338 15.36 -17.36 10.48
CA THR A 338 14.54 -16.48 11.34
C THR A 338 14.62 -16.88 12.81
N GLY A 339 14.75 -18.18 13.08
CA GLY A 339 14.82 -18.73 14.43
C GLY A 339 13.52 -18.51 15.23
N MET A 340 13.63 -18.45 16.56
CA MET A 340 12.46 -18.30 17.45
C MET A 340 12.00 -16.85 17.62
N SER A 341 12.69 -15.89 17.01
CA SER A 341 12.47 -14.45 17.25
C SER A 341 11.48 -13.82 16.27
N GLY A 342 10.96 -14.57 15.30
CA GLY A 342 10.01 -14.08 14.30
C GLY A 342 9.07 -15.15 13.80
N GLU A 343 8.08 -14.74 13.03
CA GLU A 343 7.11 -15.61 12.36
C GLU A 343 7.35 -15.54 10.86
N VAL A 344 7.38 -16.71 10.21
CA VAL A 344 7.53 -16.80 8.74
C VAL A 344 6.17 -17.08 8.13
N ALA A 345 5.66 -16.08 7.41
CA ALA A 345 4.39 -16.12 6.69
C ALA A 345 4.63 -16.38 5.20
N GLU A 346 4.23 -17.56 4.71
CA GLU A 346 4.37 -17.89 3.29
C GLU A 346 3.10 -17.57 2.51
N LYS A 347 3.23 -16.71 1.48
CA LYS A 347 2.14 -16.31 0.57
C LYS A 347 1.38 -17.51 -0.01
N ARG A 348 2.09 -18.53 -0.54
CA ARG A 348 1.43 -19.71 -1.14
C ARG A 348 0.62 -20.47 -0.11
N THR A 349 1.15 -20.68 1.08
CA THR A 349 0.48 -21.43 2.13
C THR A 349 -0.77 -20.67 2.61
N MET A 350 -0.67 -19.35 2.81
CA MET A 350 -1.83 -18.51 3.13
C MET A 350 -2.90 -18.50 2.03
N LEU A 351 -2.48 -18.37 0.76
CA LEU A 351 -3.41 -18.44 -0.37
C LEU A 351 -4.01 -19.84 -0.52
N ALA A 352 -3.24 -20.90 -0.26
CA ALA A 352 -3.69 -22.27 -0.30
C ALA A 352 -4.66 -22.56 0.85
N GLU A 353 -4.53 -21.95 2.02
CA GLU A 353 -5.49 -22.07 3.12
C GLU A 353 -6.83 -21.41 2.75
N VAL A 354 -6.78 -20.22 2.12
CA VAL A 354 -7.98 -19.53 1.58
C VAL A 354 -8.61 -20.29 0.40
N GLN A 355 -7.80 -20.90 -0.47
CA GLN A 355 -8.29 -21.64 -1.65
C GLN A 355 -8.72 -23.08 -1.34
N ASN A 356 -8.05 -23.76 -0.41
CA ASN A 356 -8.30 -25.16 -0.07
C ASN A 356 -9.22 -25.34 1.13
N ASP A 357 -9.94 -24.30 1.57
CA ASP A 357 -11.09 -24.50 2.43
C ASP A 357 -12.02 -25.54 1.76
N PRO A 358 -12.12 -26.77 2.30
CA PRO A 358 -12.82 -27.88 1.64
C PRO A 358 -14.31 -27.59 1.46
N LEU A 359 -14.86 -26.68 2.27
CA LEU A 359 -16.24 -26.21 2.15
C LEU A 359 -16.42 -25.34 0.90
N ILE A 360 -15.38 -24.62 0.46
CA ILE A 360 -15.45 -23.63 -0.63
C ILE A 360 -14.97 -24.21 -1.97
N SER A 361 -13.80 -24.84 -2.08
CA SER A 361 -13.31 -25.23 -3.42
C SER A 361 -13.86 -26.55 -3.95
N ALA A 362 -13.92 -27.60 -3.10
CA ALA A 362 -14.51 -28.88 -3.48
C ALA A 362 -16.05 -28.81 -3.50
N GLY A 363 -16.64 -28.12 -2.53
CA GLY A 363 -18.09 -27.92 -2.43
C GLY A 363 -18.68 -27.20 -3.64
N TRP A 364 -18.13 -26.04 -4.04
CA TRP A 364 -18.69 -25.27 -5.15
C TRP A 364 -18.45 -25.92 -6.51
N LYS A 365 -17.28 -26.54 -6.76
CA LYS A 365 -17.04 -27.30 -8.00
C LYS A 365 -17.99 -28.50 -8.11
N ALA A 366 -18.16 -29.28 -7.06
CA ALA A 366 -19.13 -30.38 -7.06
C ALA A 366 -20.57 -29.86 -7.26
N LEU A 367 -20.94 -28.77 -6.59
CA LEU A 367 -22.25 -28.13 -6.72
C LEU A 367 -22.48 -27.61 -8.15
N THR A 368 -21.47 -27.04 -8.81
CA THR A 368 -21.58 -26.61 -10.21
C THR A 368 -21.84 -27.78 -11.14
N LEU A 369 -21.18 -28.92 -10.94
CA LEU A 369 -21.41 -30.13 -11.75
C LEU A 369 -22.83 -30.65 -11.54
N VAL A 370 -23.30 -30.71 -10.29
CA VAL A 370 -24.68 -31.09 -9.96
C VAL A 370 -25.69 -30.12 -10.58
N ALA A 371 -25.44 -28.80 -10.53
CA ALA A 371 -26.29 -27.80 -11.15
C ALA A 371 -26.32 -27.93 -12.70
N ILE A 372 -25.19 -28.26 -13.33
CA ILE A 372 -25.14 -28.56 -14.77
C ILE A 372 -25.98 -29.81 -15.07
N MET A 373 -25.88 -30.87 -14.28
CA MET A 373 -26.70 -32.07 -14.48
C MET A 373 -28.20 -31.80 -14.32
N ILE A 374 -28.60 -31.08 -13.26
CA ILE A 374 -30.00 -30.73 -13.00
C ILE A 374 -30.54 -29.82 -14.11
N SER A 375 -29.78 -28.79 -14.50
CA SER A 375 -30.20 -27.89 -15.58
C SER A 375 -30.31 -28.63 -16.91
N LEU A 376 -29.37 -29.52 -17.25
CA LEU A 376 -29.47 -30.37 -18.44
C LEU A 376 -30.72 -31.25 -18.41
N PHE A 377 -31.01 -31.87 -17.28
CA PHE A 377 -32.21 -32.68 -17.10
C PHE A 377 -33.49 -31.85 -17.25
N MET A 378 -33.57 -30.70 -16.59
CA MET A 378 -34.73 -29.78 -16.69
C MET A 378 -34.91 -29.25 -18.11
N THR A 379 -33.84 -28.86 -18.80
CA THR A 379 -33.90 -28.41 -20.18
C THR A 379 -34.33 -29.54 -21.11
N THR A 380 -33.80 -30.75 -20.94
CA THR A 380 -34.22 -31.92 -21.73
C THR A 380 -35.69 -32.22 -21.53
N MET A 381 -36.17 -32.29 -20.27
CA MET A 381 -37.58 -32.54 -19.97
C MET A 381 -38.49 -31.41 -20.47
N GLY A 382 -38.13 -30.16 -20.22
CA GLY A 382 -38.90 -28.99 -20.68
C GLY A 382 -38.99 -28.95 -22.20
N TYR A 383 -37.91 -29.27 -22.90
CA TYR A 383 -37.90 -29.34 -24.36
C TYR A 383 -38.70 -30.53 -24.90
N LEU A 384 -38.62 -31.71 -24.26
CA LEU A 384 -39.46 -32.86 -24.63
C LEU A 384 -40.94 -32.53 -24.50
N VAL A 385 -41.35 -31.89 -23.41
CA VAL A 385 -42.73 -31.44 -23.20
C VAL A 385 -43.11 -30.44 -24.31
N TYR A 386 -42.27 -29.44 -24.56
CA TYR A 386 -42.49 -28.45 -25.63
C TYR A 386 -42.68 -29.12 -27.01
N VAL A 387 -41.80 -30.05 -27.37
CA VAL A 387 -41.88 -30.80 -28.63
C VAL A 387 -43.14 -31.65 -28.71
N VAL A 388 -43.53 -32.34 -27.64
CA VAL A 388 -44.76 -33.15 -27.63
C VAL A 388 -45.99 -32.28 -27.90
N PHE A 389 -46.09 -31.12 -27.24
CA PHE A 389 -47.21 -30.19 -27.47
C PHE A 389 -47.20 -29.56 -28.87
N LEU A 390 -46.03 -29.22 -29.41
CA LEU A 390 -45.94 -28.69 -30.77
C LEU A 390 -46.10 -29.76 -31.85
N SER A 391 -45.81 -31.04 -31.55
CA SER A 391 -45.86 -32.11 -32.53
C SER A 391 -47.23 -32.23 -33.17
N ASP A 392 -48.32 -32.07 -32.41
CA ASP A 392 -49.67 -32.20 -32.94
C ASP A 392 -50.06 -31.05 -33.89
N ARG A 393 -49.60 -29.83 -33.62
CA ARG A 393 -49.74 -28.69 -34.53
C ARG A 393 -48.81 -28.80 -35.74
N ALA A 394 -47.56 -29.21 -35.52
CA ALA A 394 -46.59 -29.42 -36.58
C ALA A 394 -47.03 -30.54 -37.55
N ARG A 395 -47.77 -31.56 -37.08
CA ARG A 395 -48.35 -32.61 -37.93
C ARG A 395 -49.29 -32.04 -38.99
N SER A 396 -50.22 -31.15 -38.62
CA SER A 396 -51.20 -30.58 -39.56
C SER A 396 -50.54 -29.61 -40.54
N GLU A 397 -49.64 -28.76 -40.06
CA GLU A 397 -48.88 -27.81 -40.89
C GLU A 397 -47.93 -28.53 -41.87
N MET A 398 -47.29 -29.63 -41.45
CA MET A 398 -46.48 -30.47 -42.36
C MET A 398 -47.33 -31.18 -43.43
N GLY A 399 -48.56 -31.57 -43.10
CA GLY A 399 -49.49 -32.21 -44.04
C GLY A 399 -49.85 -31.29 -45.20
N SER A 400 -50.15 -30.02 -44.91
CA SER A 400 -50.45 -29.00 -45.91
C SER A 400 -49.22 -28.56 -46.71
N LEU A 401 -48.06 -28.41 -46.06
CA LEU A 401 -46.80 -28.09 -46.76
C LEU A 401 -46.35 -29.21 -47.71
N ARG A 402 -46.60 -30.48 -47.36
CA ARG A 402 -46.31 -31.63 -48.23
C ARG A 402 -47.27 -31.74 -49.41
N SER A 403 -48.54 -31.38 -49.25
CA SER A 403 -49.49 -31.37 -50.39
C SER A 403 -49.15 -30.27 -51.40
N LEU A 404 -48.46 -29.21 -50.98
CA LEU A 404 -47.89 -28.17 -51.83
C LEU A 404 -46.56 -28.56 -52.51
N GLY A 405 -46.05 -29.78 -52.28
CA GLY A 405 -44.89 -30.33 -53.00
C GLY A 405 -43.53 -30.14 -52.32
N LEU A 406 -43.48 -29.67 -51.07
CA LEU A 406 -42.22 -29.56 -50.33
C LEU A 406 -41.63 -30.94 -50.02
N SER A 407 -40.31 -31.07 -50.25
CA SER A 407 -39.60 -32.30 -49.94
C SER A 407 -39.48 -32.51 -48.43
N ARG A 408 -39.36 -33.78 -48.04
CA ARG A 408 -39.16 -34.23 -46.64
C ARG A 408 -38.04 -33.48 -45.90
N ILE A 409 -36.95 -33.17 -46.60
CA ILE A 409 -35.78 -32.48 -46.05
C ILE A 409 -36.08 -30.98 -45.85
N GLN A 410 -36.79 -30.35 -46.80
CA GLN A 410 -37.16 -28.93 -46.70
C GLN A 410 -38.10 -28.69 -45.51
N THR A 411 -39.05 -29.59 -45.26
CA THR A 411 -39.97 -29.45 -44.12
C THR A 411 -39.25 -29.59 -42.77
N VAL A 412 -38.30 -30.53 -42.64
CA VAL A 412 -37.49 -30.66 -41.42
C VAL A 412 -36.54 -29.47 -41.26
N GLY A 413 -35.98 -28.96 -42.35
CA GLY A 413 -35.15 -27.75 -42.33
C GLY A 413 -35.89 -26.52 -41.81
N LEU A 414 -37.17 -26.35 -42.20
CA LEU A 414 -38.00 -25.24 -41.73
C LEU A 414 -38.26 -25.32 -40.22
N VAL A 415 -38.64 -26.50 -39.72
CA VAL A 415 -38.85 -26.75 -38.28
C VAL A 415 -37.55 -26.55 -37.50
N ALA A 416 -36.42 -27.04 -38.03
CA ALA A 416 -35.12 -26.85 -37.41
C ALA A 416 -34.74 -25.36 -37.32
N LEU A 417 -35.01 -24.56 -38.36
CA LEU A 417 -34.75 -23.12 -38.36
C LEU A 417 -35.62 -22.41 -37.31
N GLU A 418 -36.92 -22.69 -37.29
CA GLU A 418 -37.85 -22.11 -36.31
C GLU A 418 -37.38 -22.37 -34.87
N HIS A 419 -37.03 -23.61 -34.56
CA HIS A 419 -36.59 -23.95 -33.21
C HIS A 419 -35.17 -23.45 -32.92
N SER A 420 -34.31 -23.29 -33.93
CA SER A 420 -32.98 -22.69 -33.75
C SER A 420 -33.07 -21.26 -33.22
N VAL A 421 -34.08 -20.48 -33.65
CA VAL A 421 -34.33 -19.13 -33.14
C VAL A 421 -34.70 -19.19 -31.66
N ILE A 422 -35.57 -20.11 -31.26
CA ILE A 422 -36.00 -20.30 -29.87
C ILE A 422 -34.81 -20.68 -28.99
N VAL A 423 -33.97 -21.60 -29.45
CA VAL A 423 -32.77 -22.03 -28.73
C VAL A 423 -31.76 -20.90 -28.61
N ALA A 424 -31.50 -20.16 -29.69
CA ALA A 424 -30.60 -19.01 -29.68
C ALA A 424 -31.08 -17.94 -28.69
N MET A 425 -32.39 -17.64 -28.67
CA MET A 425 -32.99 -16.73 -27.69
C MET A 425 -32.91 -17.28 -26.27
N GLY A 426 -33.18 -18.57 -26.08
CA GLY A 426 -33.13 -19.23 -24.77
C GLY A 426 -31.71 -19.21 -24.17
N ILE A 427 -30.69 -19.53 -24.97
CA ILE A 427 -29.29 -19.42 -24.56
C ILE A 427 -28.94 -17.96 -24.27
N GLY A 428 -29.29 -17.03 -25.16
CA GLY A 428 -29.00 -15.60 -24.98
C GLY A 428 -29.61 -15.00 -23.71
N ILE A 429 -30.92 -15.18 -23.51
CA ILE A 429 -31.66 -14.68 -22.35
C ILE A 429 -31.21 -15.41 -21.07
N GLY A 430 -30.99 -16.73 -21.16
CA GLY A 430 -30.53 -17.55 -20.04
C GLY A 430 -29.15 -17.12 -19.55
N THR A 431 -28.19 -16.95 -20.47
CA THR A 431 -26.84 -16.45 -20.16
C THR A 431 -26.90 -15.03 -19.61
N TRP A 432 -27.69 -14.13 -20.21
CA TRP A 432 -27.88 -12.77 -19.69
C TRP A 432 -28.41 -12.77 -18.25
N THR A 433 -29.48 -13.54 -18.00
CA THR A 433 -30.10 -13.64 -16.67
C THR A 433 -29.14 -14.25 -15.67
N GLY A 434 -28.36 -15.26 -16.06
CA GLY A 434 -27.30 -15.85 -15.26
C GLY A 434 -26.28 -14.81 -14.80
N PHE A 435 -25.75 -14.00 -15.73
CA PHE A 435 -24.81 -12.93 -15.38
C PHE A 435 -25.40 -11.90 -14.40
N GLN A 436 -26.65 -11.48 -14.60
CA GLN A 436 -27.31 -10.55 -13.68
C GLN A 436 -27.50 -11.17 -12.29
N MET A 437 -27.95 -12.43 -12.23
CA MET A 437 -28.13 -13.14 -10.97
C MET A 437 -26.80 -13.29 -10.21
N THR A 438 -25.73 -13.66 -10.91
CA THR A 438 -24.38 -13.78 -10.31
C THR A 438 -23.91 -12.42 -9.79
N LYS A 439 -24.10 -11.33 -10.54
CA LYS A 439 -23.72 -9.98 -10.10
C LYS A 439 -24.44 -9.55 -8.83
N LEU A 440 -25.73 -9.90 -8.70
CA LEU A 440 -26.52 -9.61 -7.49
C LEU A 440 -26.10 -10.49 -6.30
N MET A 441 -25.82 -11.77 -6.54
CA MET A 441 -25.43 -12.69 -5.46
C MET A 441 -24.04 -12.41 -4.89
N VAL A 442 -23.05 -12.08 -5.73
CA VAL A 442 -21.66 -11.90 -5.26
C VAL A 442 -21.56 -10.84 -4.16
N GLY A 443 -22.31 -9.75 -4.24
CA GLY A 443 -22.31 -8.73 -3.17
C GLY A 443 -22.91 -9.19 -1.85
N SER A 444 -23.76 -10.23 -1.85
CA SER A 444 -24.43 -10.77 -0.66
C SER A 444 -23.70 -11.95 0.01
N VAL A 445 -22.84 -12.65 -0.73
CA VAL A 445 -22.12 -13.85 -0.26
C VAL A 445 -20.75 -13.49 0.35
N THR A 446 -20.27 -12.26 0.18
CA THR A 446 -18.96 -11.79 0.65
C THR A 446 -18.99 -11.25 2.07
N ILE A 447 -19.60 -12.00 2.99
CA ILE A 447 -19.55 -11.71 4.42
C ILE A 447 -18.51 -12.64 5.03
N SER A 448 -17.43 -12.07 5.56
CA SER A 448 -16.38 -12.76 6.32
C SER A 448 -16.99 -13.45 7.54
N GLU A 449 -16.30 -14.44 8.12
CA GLU A 449 -16.71 -15.12 9.37
C GLU A 449 -17.02 -14.14 10.51
N ASN A 450 -16.40 -12.95 10.49
CA ASN A 450 -16.61 -11.88 11.46
C ASN A 450 -17.71 -10.87 11.07
N GLY A 451 -18.50 -11.13 10.03
CA GLY A 451 -19.57 -10.22 9.58
C GLY A 451 -19.10 -9.01 8.76
N GLY A 452 -17.80 -8.88 8.51
CA GLY A 452 -17.19 -7.82 7.69
C GLY A 452 -17.16 -8.16 6.20
N THR A 453 -16.88 -7.19 5.33
CA THR A 453 -16.69 -7.44 3.90
C THR A 453 -15.40 -8.23 3.65
N VAL A 454 -15.43 -9.22 2.75
CA VAL A 454 -14.22 -9.94 2.33
C VAL A 454 -13.29 -8.99 1.57
N LEU A 455 -12.02 -8.93 2.00
CA LEU A 455 -10.98 -8.14 1.38
C LEU A 455 -9.90 -9.05 0.76
N PRO A 456 -9.44 -8.76 -0.48
CA PRO A 456 -10.01 -7.79 -1.42
C PRO A 456 -11.36 -8.28 -1.97
N PRO A 457 -12.23 -7.39 -2.47
CA PRO A 457 -13.49 -7.79 -3.09
C PRO A 457 -13.28 -8.80 -4.23
N PRO A 458 -14.13 -9.84 -4.34
CA PRO A 458 -14.02 -10.79 -5.43
C PRO A 458 -14.37 -10.15 -6.77
N ILE A 459 -13.61 -10.52 -7.79
CA ILE A 459 -13.90 -10.16 -9.18
C ILE A 459 -14.65 -11.29 -9.88
N LEU A 460 -15.66 -10.89 -10.65
CA LEU A 460 -16.37 -11.80 -11.54
C LEU A 460 -15.48 -12.13 -12.73
N THR A 461 -14.90 -13.33 -12.72
CA THR A 461 -14.21 -13.90 -13.88
C THR A 461 -15.11 -14.95 -14.52
N THR A 462 -15.26 -14.85 -15.84
CA THR A 462 -16.06 -15.82 -16.61
C THR A 462 -15.12 -16.79 -17.30
N ASP A 463 -15.24 -18.07 -16.96
CA ASP A 463 -14.61 -19.13 -17.72
C ASP A 463 -15.44 -19.43 -18.98
N TRP A 464 -15.02 -18.83 -20.09
CA TRP A 464 -15.63 -19.03 -21.40
C TRP A 464 -15.57 -20.48 -21.88
N THR A 465 -14.58 -21.26 -21.42
CA THR A 465 -14.46 -22.67 -21.82
C THR A 465 -15.57 -23.51 -21.20
N THR A 466 -15.77 -23.39 -19.89
CA THR A 466 -16.87 -24.06 -19.18
C THR A 466 -18.23 -23.63 -19.71
N LEU A 467 -18.43 -22.32 -19.93
CA LEU A 467 -19.68 -21.80 -20.50
C LEU A 467 -19.92 -22.36 -21.92
N GLY A 468 -18.88 -22.41 -22.75
CA GLY A 468 -18.93 -22.99 -24.09
C GLY A 468 -19.27 -24.47 -24.08
N ILE A 469 -18.70 -25.26 -23.17
CA ILE A 469 -19.02 -26.68 -22.98
C ILE A 469 -20.50 -26.85 -22.63
N VAL A 470 -21.01 -26.09 -21.66
CA VAL A 470 -22.42 -26.17 -21.25
C VAL A 470 -23.37 -25.75 -22.38
N ALA A 471 -23.05 -24.66 -23.10
CA ALA A 471 -23.83 -24.23 -24.25
C ALA A 471 -23.82 -25.28 -25.39
N SER A 472 -22.69 -25.94 -25.62
CA SER A 472 -22.57 -27.03 -26.59
C SER A 472 -23.43 -28.24 -26.20
N LEU A 473 -23.48 -28.58 -24.92
CA LEU A 473 -24.27 -29.69 -24.40
C LEU A 473 -25.78 -29.41 -24.55
N PHE A 474 -26.24 -28.18 -24.26
CA PHE A 474 -27.61 -27.79 -24.53
C PHE A 474 -27.95 -27.80 -26.02
N THR A 475 -27.04 -27.35 -26.87
CA THR A 475 -27.20 -27.40 -28.33
C THR A 475 -27.26 -28.85 -28.82
N LEU A 476 -26.47 -29.75 -28.23
CA LEU A 476 -26.51 -31.18 -28.55
C LEU A 476 -27.87 -31.81 -28.17
N VAL A 477 -28.39 -31.53 -26.98
CA VAL A 477 -29.72 -31.99 -26.55
C VAL A 477 -30.79 -31.52 -27.52
N PHE A 478 -30.70 -30.26 -27.97
CA PHE A 478 -31.59 -29.73 -29.00
C PHE A 478 -31.49 -30.50 -30.31
N LEU A 479 -30.27 -30.69 -30.85
CA LEU A 479 -30.05 -31.43 -32.10
C LEU A 479 -30.59 -32.87 -32.03
N VAL A 480 -30.31 -33.56 -30.93
CA VAL A 480 -30.84 -34.91 -30.67
C VAL A 480 -32.37 -34.88 -30.67
N SER A 481 -32.97 -33.90 -30.00
CA SER A 481 -34.43 -33.82 -29.90
C SER A 481 -35.10 -33.49 -31.25
N VAL A 482 -34.52 -32.58 -32.05
CA VAL A 482 -35.01 -32.26 -33.41
C VAL A 482 -34.85 -33.47 -34.34
N THR A 483 -33.73 -34.19 -34.26
CA THR A 483 -33.54 -35.40 -35.07
C THR A 483 -34.51 -36.53 -34.67
N LEU A 484 -34.81 -36.70 -33.38
CA LEU A 484 -35.83 -37.63 -32.90
C LEU A 484 -37.23 -37.23 -33.38
N LEU A 485 -37.59 -35.94 -33.30
CA LEU A 485 -38.84 -35.42 -33.82
C LEU A 485 -38.95 -35.66 -35.33
N GLY A 486 -37.90 -35.33 -36.09
CA GLY A 486 -37.83 -35.59 -37.53
C GLY A 486 -38.02 -37.08 -37.85
N LYS A 487 -37.33 -37.98 -37.15
CA LYS A 487 -37.49 -39.44 -37.31
C LYS A 487 -38.91 -39.90 -37.00
N TYR A 488 -39.47 -39.46 -35.87
CA TYR A 488 -40.84 -39.79 -35.48
C TYR A 488 -41.84 -39.37 -36.57
N LEU A 489 -41.73 -38.13 -37.06
CA LEU A 489 -42.57 -37.60 -38.14
C LEU A 489 -42.33 -38.28 -39.50
N PHE A 490 -41.14 -38.83 -39.77
CA PHE A 490 -40.85 -39.59 -41.00
C PHE A 490 -41.40 -41.01 -40.99
N SER A 491 -41.52 -41.64 -39.82
CA SER A 491 -42.02 -43.01 -39.68
C SER A 491 -43.54 -43.15 -39.86
N MET A 492 -44.29 -42.04 -39.92
CA MET A 492 -45.75 -42.07 -40.03
C MET A 492 -46.22 -42.00 -41.49
N ASN A 493 -47.05 -42.96 -41.89
CA ASN A 493 -47.59 -43.10 -43.23
C ASN A 493 -48.59 -41.98 -43.57
N LEU A 494 -48.52 -41.43 -44.78
CA LEU A 494 -49.41 -40.36 -45.26
C LEU A 494 -50.90 -40.75 -45.26
N GLY A 495 -51.23 -42.04 -45.32
CA GLY A 495 -52.60 -42.54 -45.39
C GLY A 495 -53.42 -42.39 -44.11
N THR A 496 -52.80 -42.20 -42.94
CA THR A 496 -53.50 -41.94 -41.67
C THR A 496 -53.65 -40.45 -41.36
N LEU A 497 -52.85 -39.57 -41.99
CA LEU A 497 -52.88 -38.13 -41.74
C LEU A 497 -54.05 -37.41 -42.43
N ALA A 498 -54.52 -37.92 -43.58
CA ALA A 498 -55.69 -37.38 -44.28
C ALA A 498 -57.04 -37.80 -43.66
N ARG A 499 -57.03 -38.63 -42.61
CA ARG A 499 -58.25 -39.19 -41.97
C ARG A 499 -58.53 -38.64 -40.57
N MET A 500 -57.69 -37.73 -40.07
CA MET A 500 -57.86 -37.09 -38.76
C MET A 500 -58.49 -35.69 -38.85
N GLU A 501 -59.00 -35.30 -40.02
CA GLU A 501 -59.71 -34.04 -40.28
C GLU A 501 -61.24 -34.22 -40.38
N GLU A 502 -61.81 -35.26 -39.77
CA GLU A 502 -63.25 -35.32 -39.47
C GLU A 502 -63.54 -35.15 -37.97
#